data_AF-A0A2E3XJQ7-F1
#
_entry.id   AF-A0A2E3XJQ7-F1
#
_cell.length_a   1.000
_cell.length_b   1.000
_cell.length_c   1.000
_cell.angle_alpha   90.00
_cell.angle_beta   90.00
_cell.angle_gamma   90.00
#
_symmetry.space_group_name_H-M   'P 1'
#
loop_
_entity.id
_entity.type
_entity.pdbx_description
1 polymer ?
#
loop_
_entity_poly.entity_id
_entity_poly.type
_entity_poly.pdbx_seq_one_letter_code
_entity_poly.pdbx_strand_id
1 'polypeptide(L)' 'MVMEAGPGQTRIEKMVSFEWLGQTLASLCWILSVFTYGISSTGDWLQLLAASCWMVSNMASLYHAGTA' A
#
# COMPACT_ATOMS: atom_id res chain seq x y z
N MET A 1 13.30 6.36 37.09
CA MET A 1 12.70 5.35 36.18
C MET A 1 12.51 6.04 34.85
N VAL A 2 13.47 5.88 33.94
CA VAL A 2 13.35 6.40 32.57
C VAL A 2 12.40 5.44 31.84
N MET A 3 11.24 5.96 31.45
CA MET A 3 10.33 5.26 30.54
C MET A 3 10.92 5.36 29.13
N GLU A 4 11.65 4.32 28.72
CA GLU A 4 12.02 4.08 27.32
C GLU A 4 10.73 3.85 26.52
N ALA A 5 10.23 4.91 25.86
CA ALA A 5 9.14 4.80 24.92
C ALA A 5 9.66 4.05 23.68
N GLY A 6 9.44 2.73 23.66
CA GLY A 6 9.97 1.87 22.61
C GLY A 6 9.52 2.29 21.19
N PRO A 7 10.31 1.95 20.15
CA PRO A 7 10.15 2.38 18.76
C PRO A 7 8.85 1.92 18.05
N GLY A 8 7.92 1.29 18.76
CA GLY A 8 6.66 0.78 18.22
C GLY A 8 5.63 1.87 17.89
N GLN A 9 5.67 3.03 18.56
CA GLN A 9 4.60 4.03 18.45
C GLN A 9 4.68 4.87 17.15
N THR A 10 5.88 5.21 16.69
CA THR A 10 6.14 5.92 15.42
C THR A 10 5.79 5.09 14.18
N ARG A 11 5.78 3.75 14.30
CA ARG A 11 5.44 2.85 13.19
C ARG A 11 3.95 2.83 12.89
N ILE A 12 3.09 2.79 13.90
CA ILE A 12 1.62 2.82 13.75
C ILE A 12 1.16 4.18 13.22
N GLU A 13 1.77 5.28 13.68
CA GLU A 13 1.52 6.62 13.10
C GLU A 13 1.86 6.67 11.61
N LYS A 14 2.94 5.99 11.18
CA LYS A 14 3.28 5.83 9.76
C LYS A 14 2.29 4.95 9.00
N MET A 15 1.76 3.90 9.64
CA MET A 15 0.70 3.02 9.08
C MET A 15 -0.62 3.75 8.83
N VAL A 16 -0.94 4.76 9.66
CA VAL A 16 -2.13 5.63 9.52
C VAL A 16 -1.79 6.94 8.79
N SER A 17 -0.52 7.12 8.38
CA SER A 17 -0.13 8.31 7.65
C SER A 17 -0.96 8.41 6.38
N PHE A 18 -1.54 9.58 6.17
CA PHE A 18 -2.41 9.88 5.05
C PHE A 18 -1.74 9.56 3.70
N GLU A 19 -0.41 9.65 3.66
CA GLU A 19 0.42 9.27 2.51
C GLU A 19 0.33 7.78 2.18
N TRP A 20 0.44 6.90 3.19
CA TRP A 20 0.40 5.45 2.98
C TRP A 20 -1.00 4.98 2.59
N LEU A 21 -2.01 5.51 3.28
CA LEU A 21 -3.42 5.25 2.97
C LEU A 21 -3.79 5.79 1.57
N GLY A 22 -3.30 6.97 1.20
CA GLY A 22 -3.51 7.58 -0.11
C GLY A 22 -2.93 6.74 -1.25
N GLN A 23 -1.70 6.23 -1.11
CA GLN A 23 -1.09 5.36 -2.12
C GLN A 23 -1.84 4.02 -2.26
N THR A 24 -2.27 3.44 -1.14
CA THR A 24 -3.07 2.21 -1.15
C THR A 24 -4.42 2.45 -1.82
N LEU A 25 -5.12 3.53 -1.46
CA LEU A 25 -6.42 3.89 -2.03
C LEU A 25 -6.32 4.24 -3.52
N ALA A 26 -5.25 4.91 -3.94
CA ALA A 26 -4.98 5.20 -5.34
C ALA A 26 -4.82 3.90 -6.16
N SER A 27 -4.03 2.94 -5.66
CA SER A 27 -3.88 1.63 -6.33
C SER A 27 -5.20 0.85 -6.38
N LEU A 28 -6.00 0.89 -5.32
CA LEU A 28 -7.34 0.31 -5.28
C LEU A 28 -8.29 0.95 -6.30
N CYS A 29 -8.29 2.28 -6.37
CA CYS A 29 -9.10 3.02 -7.33
C CYS A 29 -8.69 2.69 -8.77
N TRP A 30 -7.40 2.48 -9.02
CA TRP A 30 -6.88 2.03 -10.31
C TRP A 30 -7.37 0.63 -10.68
N ILE A 31 -7.30 -0.33 -9.75
CA ILE A 31 -7.78 -1.70 -9.95
C ILE A 31 -9.28 -1.69 -10.27
N LEU A 32 -10.08 -1.00 -9.45
CA LEU A 32 -11.53 -0.88 -9.63
C LEU A 32 -11.89 -0.22 -10.96
N SER A 33 -11.14 0.79 -11.36
CA SER A 33 -11.26 1.48 -12.66
C SER A 33 -11.13 0.48 -13.83
N VAL A 34 -10.11 -0.37 -13.84
CA VAL A 34 -9.93 -1.40 -14.88
C VAL A 34 -11.09 -2.41 -14.90
N PHE A 35 -11.63 -2.76 -13.73
CA PHE A 35 -12.85 -3.59 -13.67
C PHE A 35 -14.10 -2.87 -14.19
N THR A 36 -14.23 -1.55 -13.97
CA THR A 36 -15.41 -0.78 -14.43
C THR A 36 -15.44 -0.53 -15.93
N TYR A 37 -14.30 -0.33 -16.59
CA TYR A 37 -14.25 -0.19 -18.05
C TYR A 37 -14.24 -1.55 -18.77
N GLY A 38 -14.01 -2.63 -18.02
CA GLY A 38 -13.94 -4.00 -18.51
C GLY A 38 -12.52 -4.38 -18.96
N ILE A 39 -12.17 -5.64 -18.72
CA ILE A 39 -10.92 -6.22 -19.21
C ILE A 39 -11.13 -6.62 -20.67
N SER A 40 -10.53 -5.87 -21.59
CA SER A 40 -10.75 -6.02 -23.03
C SER A 40 -9.52 -6.53 -23.77
N SER A 41 -8.33 -6.38 -23.17
CA SER A 41 -7.04 -6.74 -23.76
C SER A 41 -6.08 -7.32 -22.72
N THR A 42 -5.03 -8.00 -23.20
CA THR A 42 -3.88 -8.43 -22.40
C THR A 42 -3.22 -7.26 -21.66
N GLY A 43 -3.33 -6.03 -22.19
CA GLY A 43 -2.84 -4.82 -21.51
C GLY A 43 -3.54 -4.53 -20.19
N ASP A 44 -4.84 -4.82 -20.08
CA ASP A 44 -5.62 -4.59 -18.86
C ASP A 44 -5.19 -5.56 -17.75
N TRP A 45 -4.85 -6.80 -18.13
CA TRP A 45 -4.26 -7.79 -17.22
C TRP A 45 -2.91 -7.33 -16.68
N LEU A 46 -2.05 -6.76 -17.52
CA LEU A 46 -0.77 -6.19 -17.08
C LEU A 46 -0.96 -4.99 -16.14
N GLN A 47 -1.95 -4.13 -16.42
CA GLN A 47 -2.27 -2.99 -15.54
C GLN A 47 -2.77 -3.44 -14.17
N LEU A 48 -3.65 -4.44 -14.12
CA LEU A 48 -4.11 -5.04 -12.86
C LEU A 48 -2.94 -5.64 -12.09
N LEU A 49 -2.04 -6.34 -12.78
CA LEU A 49 -0.89 -6.98 -12.15
C LEU A 49 0.10 -5.93 -11.62
N ALA A 50 0.37 -4.86 -12.38
CA ALA A 50 1.19 -3.75 -11.93
C ALA A 50 0.57 -3.02 -10.71
N ALA A 51 -0.73 -2.73 -10.76
CA ALA A 51 -1.43 -2.09 -9.63
C ALA A 51 -1.47 -3.00 -8.39
N SER A 52 -1.62 -4.31 -8.59
CA SER A 52 -1.55 -5.30 -7.51
C SER A 52 -0.16 -5.38 -6.89
N CYS A 53 0.89 -5.41 -7.72
CA CYS A 53 2.28 -5.35 -7.25
C CYS A 53 2.57 -4.06 -6.49
N TRP A 54 1.99 -2.93 -6.90
CA TRP A 54 2.10 -1.67 -6.17
C TRP A 54 1.44 -1.77 -4.79
N MET A 55 0.23 -2.32 -4.70
CA MET A 55 -0.45 -2.52 -3.42
C MET A 55 0.36 -3.42 -2.47
N VAL A 56 0.91 -4.54 -2.99
CA VAL A 56 1.77 -5.46 -2.22
C VAL A 56 3.08 -4.79 -1.78
N SER A 57 3.72 -4.01 -2.65
CA SER A 57 4.93 -3.24 -2.32
C SER A 57 4.67 -2.22 -1.22
N ASN A 58 3.52 -1.54 -1.29
CA ASN A 58 3.10 -0.58 -0.27
C ASN A 58 2.86 -1.28 1.09
N MET A 59 2.26 -2.48 1.10
CA MET A 59 2.17 -3.30 2.32
C MET A 59 3.53 -3.81 2.80
N ALA A 60 4.44 -4.22 1.91
CA ALA A 60 5.78 -4.70 2.25
C ALA A 60 6.64 -3.61 2.92
N SER A 61 6.48 -2.35 2.51
CA SER A 61 7.10 -1.18 3.15
C SER A 61 6.79 -1.11 4.66
N LEU A 62 5.58 -1.50 5.07
CA LEU A 62 5.19 -1.55 6.48
C LEU A 62 5.95 -2.63 7.26
N TYR A 63 6.20 -3.79 6.65
CA TYR A 63 6.95 -4.89 7.28
C TYR A 63 8.44 -4.60 7.39
N HIS A 64 9.04 -3.95 6.38
CA HIS A 64 10.45 -3.55 6.42
C HIS A 64 10.70 -2.48 7.48
N ALA A 65 9.76 -1.55 7.66
CA ALA A 65 9.79 -0.62 8.78
C ALA A 65 9.72 -1.32 10.14
N GLY A 66 9.32 -2.60 10.21
CA GLY A 66 9.12 -3.45 11.39
C GLY A 66 10.37 -4.14 11.97
N THR A 67 11.49 -4.18 11.23
CA THR A 67 12.68 -5.00 11.58
C THR A 67 13.97 -4.20 11.77
N ALA A 68 13.92 -2.87 11.67
CA ALA A 68 15.04 -1.96 11.93
C ALA A 68 14.91 -1.25 13.28
#